data_AF-A0A4Q7USS2-F1
#
_entry.id   AF-A0A4Q7USS2-F1
#
_cell.length_a   1.000
_cell.length_b   1.000
_cell.length_c   1.000
_cell.angle_alpha   90.00
_cell.angle_beta   90.00
_cell.angle_gamma   90.00
#
_symmetry.space_group_name_H-M   'P 1'
#
loop_
_entity.id
_entity.type
_entity.pdbx_description
1 polymer ?
#
loop_
_entity_poly.entity_id
_entity_poly.type
_entity_poly.pdbx_seq_one_letter_code
_entity_poly.pdbx_strand_id
1 'polypeptide(L)'
;MARTSRADRQDDPALLNAYAIVADELEQAVRDTLSSHEPDPARLALRKLTAIDADFADSEAPPGWSLAFLVLADWIDAARVALESETDRVDRALDWIGTNMGPRYRSRARYTIPPLQSLDGAQETSHYIDALGDDFLASLVWTVAALSALYGDDDTGWARALHDGT
;
A
#
# COMPACT_ATOMS: atom_id res chain seq x y z
N MET A 1 5.58 -26.06 24.82
CA MET A 1 5.16 -24.80 24.14
C MET A 1 6.37 -24.20 23.48
N ALA A 2 6.58 -24.47 22.20
CA ALA A 2 7.71 -23.95 21.45
C ALA A 2 7.44 -22.49 21.07
N ARG A 3 8.32 -21.57 21.49
CA ARG A 3 8.37 -20.21 20.94
C ARG A 3 8.99 -20.31 19.55
N THR A 4 8.15 -20.35 18.52
CA THR A 4 8.61 -20.17 17.14
C THR A 4 9.38 -18.86 17.06
N SER A 5 10.62 -18.92 16.62
CA SER A 5 11.49 -17.75 16.55
C SER A 5 10.99 -16.80 15.45
N ARG A 6 11.24 -15.50 15.58
CA ARG A 6 10.90 -14.50 14.54
C ARG A 6 11.59 -14.80 13.20
N ALA A 7 12.71 -15.51 13.23
CA ALA A 7 13.45 -15.98 12.07
C ALA A 7 12.74 -17.13 11.33
N ASP A 8 12.14 -18.10 12.02
CA ASP A 8 11.40 -19.21 11.38
C ASP A 8 10.16 -18.73 10.60
N ARG A 9 9.62 -17.55 10.94
CA ARG A 9 8.47 -16.96 10.25
C ARG A 9 8.86 -16.20 8.98
N GLN A 10 10.11 -15.74 8.87
CA GLN A 10 10.60 -15.04 7.68
C GLN A 10 10.94 -15.99 6.52
N ASP A 11 11.21 -17.27 6.80
CA ASP A 11 11.52 -18.29 5.80
C ASP A 11 10.35 -19.26 5.53
N ASP A 12 9.12 -18.93 5.95
CA ASP A 12 7.95 -19.77 5.67
C ASP A 12 7.57 -19.64 4.18
N PRO A 13 7.75 -20.70 3.36
CA PRO A 13 7.46 -20.65 1.93
C PRO A 13 5.98 -20.36 1.63
N ALA A 14 5.07 -20.71 2.55
CA ALA A 14 3.66 -20.40 2.38
C ALA A 14 3.38 -18.90 2.58
N LEU A 15 4.04 -18.25 3.55
CA LEU A 15 3.92 -16.81 3.79
C LEU A 15 4.55 -16.01 2.64
N LEU A 16 5.74 -16.42 2.16
CA LEU A 16 6.39 -15.79 1.01
C LEU A 16 5.54 -15.92 -0.26
N ASN A 17 4.93 -17.08 -0.49
CA ASN A 17 4.01 -17.28 -1.60
C ASN A 17 2.75 -16.41 -1.48
N ALA A 18 2.17 -16.31 -0.27
CA ALA A 18 1.03 -15.44 -0.03
C ALA A 18 1.37 -13.96 -0.27
N TYR A 19 2.54 -13.51 0.21
CA TYR A 19 3.03 -12.14 -0.03
C TYR A 19 3.15 -11.87 -1.53
N ALA A 20 3.78 -12.76 -2.30
CA ALA A 20 3.94 -12.61 -3.74
C ALA A 20 2.59 -12.51 -4.47
N ILE A 21 1.61 -13.35 -4.11
CA ILE A 21 0.25 -13.30 -4.69
C ILE A 21 -0.41 -11.94 -4.41
N VAL A 22 -0.34 -11.47 -3.16
CA VAL A 22 -0.93 -10.17 -2.78
C VAL A 22 -0.20 -9.02 -3.48
N ALA A 23 1.13 -9.08 -3.58
CA ALA A 23 1.93 -8.11 -4.32
C ALA A 23 1.55 -8.04 -5.80
N ASP A 24 1.37 -9.18 -6.47
CA ASP A 24 0.93 -9.23 -7.88
C ASP A 24 -0.45 -8.57 -8.06
N GLU A 25 -1.41 -8.88 -7.18
CA GLU A 25 -2.76 -8.30 -7.21
C GLU A 25 -2.75 -6.78 -6.93
N LEU A 26 -1.92 -6.32 -5.99
CA LEU A 26 -1.77 -4.90 -5.68
C LEU A 26 -1.08 -4.15 -6.82
N GLU A 27 -0.09 -4.75 -7.49
CA GLU A 27 0.56 -4.17 -8.66
C GLU A 27 -0.44 -3.99 -9.81
N GLN A 28 -1.32 -4.98 -10.03
CA GLN A 28 -2.42 -4.85 -10.98
C GLN A 28 -3.40 -3.74 -10.56
N ALA A 29 -3.71 -3.60 -9.27
CA ALA A 29 -4.56 -2.53 -8.78
C ALA A 29 -3.94 -1.13 -9.00
N VAL A 30 -2.62 -1.01 -8.83
CA VAL A 30 -1.85 0.20 -9.14
C VAL A 30 -1.95 0.49 -10.65
N ARG A 31 -1.73 -0.50 -11.50
CA ARG A 31 -1.85 -0.39 -12.96
C ARG A 31 -3.21 0.12 -13.42
N ASP A 32 -4.28 -0.48 -12.90
CA ASP A 32 -5.65 -0.12 -13.27
C ASP A 32 -6.02 1.28 -12.76
N THR A 33 -5.56 1.65 -11.56
CA THR A 33 -5.73 3.00 -11.00
C THR A 33 -4.99 4.05 -11.83
N LEU A 34 -3.74 3.77 -12.20
CA LEU A 34 -2.92 4.67 -13.02
C LEU A 34 -3.51 4.86 -14.42
N SER A 35 -4.05 3.80 -15.02
CA SER A 35 -4.62 3.83 -16.37
C SER A 35 -6.00 4.51 -16.44
N SER A 36 -6.85 4.28 -15.45
CA SER A 36 -8.22 4.83 -15.43
C SER A 36 -8.31 6.21 -14.79
N HIS A 37 -7.34 6.56 -13.93
CA HIS A 37 -7.41 7.69 -13.01
C HIS A 37 -8.65 7.67 -12.10
N GLU A 38 -9.23 6.49 -11.88
CA GLU A 38 -10.37 6.28 -11.00
C GLU A 38 -9.93 5.64 -9.67
N PRO A 39 -10.63 5.92 -8.56
CA PRO A 39 -10.34 5.32 -7.26
C PRO A 39 -10.81 3.86 -7.12
N ASP A 40 -11.78 3.45 -7.95
CA ASP A 40 -12.52 2.20 -7.80
C ASP A 40 -11.72 0.94 -8.10
N PRO A 41 -10.74 0.91 -9.03
CA PRO A 41 -9.89 -0.26 -9.22
C PRO A 41 -9.17 -0.70 -7.94
N ALA A 42 -8.57 0.25 -7.21
CA ALA A 42 -7.93 -0.02 -5.92
C ALA A 42 -8.93 -0.62 -4.92
N ARG A 43 -10.12 -0.02 -4.79
CA ARG A 43 -11.17 -0.51 -3.88
C ARG A 43 -11.63 -1.91 -4.24
N LEU A 44 -11.82 -2.19 -5.53
CA LEU A 44 -12.28 -3.48 -6.01
C LEU A 44 -11.25 -4.58 -5.71
N ALA A 45 -9.97 -4.33 -5.99
CA ALA A 45 -8.89 -5.26 -5.69
C ALA A 45 -8.81 -5.54 -4.19
N LEU A 46 -8.84 -4.50 -3.36
CA LEU A 46 -8.76 -4.63 -1.91
C LEU A 46 -9.99 -5.34 -1.32
N ARG A 47 -11.19 -5.10 -1.83
CA ARG A 47 -12.38 -5.87 -1.43
C ARG A 47 -12.24 -7.36 -1.75
N LYS A 48 -11.63 -7.71 -2.89
CA LYS A 48 -11.38 -9.12 -3.23
C LYS A 48 -10.34 -9.74 -2.30
N LEU A 49 -9.24 -9.04 -2.03
CA LEU A 49 -8.17 -9.49 -1.15
C LEU A 49 -8.67 -9.69 0.30
N THR A 50 -9.49 -8.76 0.79
CA THR A 50 -10.03 -8.79 2.16
C THR A 50 -11.29 -9.64 2.30
N ALA A 51 -11.92 -10.09 1.20
CA ALA A 51 -13.08 -10.99 1.27
C ALA A 51 -12.74 -12.32 1.96
N ILE A 52 -11.49 -12.77 1.84
CA ILE A 52 -10.96 -13.98 2.50
C ILE A 52 -11.06 -13.85 4.03
N ASP A 53 -11.00 -12.63 4.56
CA ASP A 53 -11.04 -12.37 6.01
C ASP A 53 -12.40 -12.70 6.64
N ALA A 54 -13.47 -12.75 5.84
CA ALA A 54 -14.81 -13.09 6.32
C ALA A 54 -14.93 -14.53 6.83
N ASP A 55 -14.01 -15.41 6.43
CA ASP A 55 -13.96 -16.81 6.87
C ASP A 55 -13.17 -17.00 8.19
N PHE A 56 -12.55 -15.94 8.72
CA PHE A 56 -11.76 -15.97 9.95
C PHE A 56 -12.57 -15.44 11.15
N ALA A 57 -12.23 -15.91 12.35
CA ALA A 57 -12.88 -15.43 13.57
C ALA A 57 -12.44 -13.99 13.91
N ASP A 58 -13.33 -13.16 14.45
CA ASP A 58 -13.05 -11.77 14.85
C ASP A 58 -11.86 -11.60 15.82
N SER A 59 -11.48 -12.68 16.52
CA SER A 59 -10.32 -12.70 17.43
C SER A 59 -8.97 -12.91 16.74
N GLU A 60 -8.97 -13.21 15.45
CA GLU A 60 -7.78 -13.44 14.63
C GLU A 60 -7.50 -12.20 13.78
N ALA A 61 -6.22 -11.87 13.57
CA ALA A 61 -5.87 -10.78 12.67
C ALA A 61 -6.28 -11.15 11.24
N PRO A 62 -7.05 -10.30 10.53
CA PRO A 62 -7.53 -10.59 9.19
C PRO A 62 -6.34 -10.76 8.23
N PRO A 63 -6.09 -11.97 7.71
CA PRO A 63 -4.84 -12.25 6.98
C PRO A 63 -4.73 -11.49 5.67
N GLY A 64 -5.81 -11.34 4.90
CA GLY A 64 -5.85 -10.60 3.65
C GLY A 64 -5.61 -9.11 3.85
N TRP A 65 -6.33 -8.49 4.79
CA TRP A 65 -6.14 -7.09 5.14
C TRP A 65 -4.71 -6.81 5.65
N SER A 66 -4.22 -7.63 6.59
CA SER A 66 -2.91 -7.42 7.22
C SER A 66 -1.77 -7.59 6.21
N LEU A 67 -1.89 -8.57 5.31
CA LEU A 67 -0.90 -8.81 4.28
C LEU A 67 -0.90 -7.72 3.21
N ALA A 68 -2.07 -7.25 2.78
CA ALA A 68 -2.17 -6.12 1.85
C ALA A 68 -1.58 -4.84 2.45
N PHE A 69 -1.86 -4.56 3.73
CA PHE A 69 -1.26 -3.44 4.45
C PHE A 69 0.26 -3.55 4.50
N LEU A 70 0.79 -4.73 4.85
CA LEU A 70 2.23 -4.97 4.93
C LEU A 70 2.93 -4.72 3.60
N VAL A 71 2.43 -5.29 2.50
CA VAL A 71 3.01 -5.10 1.16
C VAL A 71 3.03 -3.61 0.78
N LEU A 72 1.92 -2.89 0.99
CA LEU A 72 1.84 -1.47 0.66
C LEU A 72 2.77 -0.61 1.54
N ALA A 73 2.87 -0.95 2.83
CA ALA A 73 3.77 -0.27 3.75
C ALA A 73 5.24 -0.48 3.34
N ASP A 74 5.61 -1.70 2.95
CA ASP A 74 6.94 -2.05 2.48
C ASP A 74 7.32 -1.27 1.21
N TRP A 75 6.41 -1.16 0.25
CA TRP A 75 6.62 -0.39 -0.98
C TRP A 75 6.77 1.11 -0.73
N ILE A 76 5.94 1.67 0.16
CA ILE A 76 6.01 3.09 0.52
C ILE A 76 7.30 3.38 1.31
N ASP A 77 7.75 2.46 2.17
CA ASP A 77 9.01 2.61 2.90
C ASP A 77 10.22 2.55 1.95
N ALA A 78 10.21 1.61 0.99
CA ALA A 78 11.23 1.54 -0.05
C ALA A 78 11.29 2.83 -0.88
N ALA A 79 10.13 3.37 -1.27
CA ALA A 79 10.04 4.65 -1.96
C ALA A 79 10.51 5.82 -1.09
N ARG A 80 10.20 5.84 0.22
CA ARG A 80 10.69 6.86 1.17
C ARG A 80 12.22 6.91 1.18
N VAL A 81 12.87 5.75 1.21
CA VAL A 81 14.34 5.64 1.22
C VAL A 81 14.91 6.08 -0.13
N ALA A 82 14.37 5.58 -1.24
CA ALA A 82 14.85 5.93 -2.58
C ALA A 82 14.72 7.42 -2.90
N LEU A 83 13.67 8.07 -2.39
CA LEU A 83 13.35 9.47 -2.65
C LEU A 83 13.81 10.41 -1.53
N GLU A 84 14.78 10.03 -0.68
CA GLU A 84 15.19 10.83 0.49
C GLU A 84 15.54 12.28 0.12
N SER A 85 16.15 12.51 -1.06
CA SER A 85 16.51 13.84 -1.57
C SER A 85 15.34 14.67 -2.10
N GLU A 86 14.21 14.03 -2.42
CA GLU A 86 13.01 14.70 -2.96
C GLU A 86 12.14 15.22 -1.81
N THR A 87 12.39 16.47 -1.40
CA THR A 87 11.75 17.07 -0.21
C THR A 87 10.27 17.38 -0.40
N ASP A 88 9.79 17.48 -1.64
CA ASP A 88 8.40 17.77 -1.99
C ASP A 88 7.60 16.53 -2.43
N ARG A 89 8.17 15.31 -2.29
CA ARG A 89 7.56 14.06 -2.77
C ARG A 89 6.13 13.80 -2.28
N VAL A 90 5.84 14.18 -1.04
CA VAL A 90 4.49 14.05 -0.45
C VAL A 90 3.51 14.99 -1.14
N ASP A 91 3.88 16.27 -1.28
CA ASP A 91 3.02 17.28 -1.90
C ASP A 91 2.78 16.95 -3.38
N ARG A 92 3.83 16.53 -4.11
CA ARG A 92 3.72 16.09 -5.50
C ARG A 92 2.79 14.90 -5.67
N ALA A 93 2.91 13.88 -4.81
CA ALA A 93 2.02 12.71 -4.86
C ALA A 93 0.57 13.09 -4.54
N LEU A 94 0.32 13.91 -3.51
CA LEU A 94 -1.02 14.39 -3.18
C LEU A 94 -1.63 15.24 -4.30
N ASP A 95 -0.83 16.09 -4.95
CA ASP A 95 -1.28 16.94 -6.04
C ASP A 95 -1.56 16.13 -7.30
N TRP A 96 -0.79 15.08 -7.58
CA TRP A 96 -1.12 14.11 -8.63
C TRP A 96 -2.47 13.44 -8.36
N ILE A 97 -2.71 12.94 -7.15
CA ILE A 97 -3.99 12.33 -6.77
C ILE A 97 -5.13 13.35 -6.92
N GLY A 98 -4.91 14.58 -6.46
CA GLY A 98 -5.90 15.66 -6.56
C GLY A 98 -6.26 16.03 -7.98
N THR A 99 -5.27 16.05 -8.87
CA THR A 99 -5.42 16.42 -10.28
C THR A 99 -6.11 15.32 -11.07
N ASN A 100 -5.71 14.06 -10.87
CA ASN A 100 -6.14 12.94 -11.70
C ASN A 100 -7.42 12.28 -11.17
N MET A 101 -7.54 12.11 -9.86
CA MET A 101 -8.67 11.40 -9.25
C MET A 101 -9.68 12.37 -8.61
N GLY A 102 -9.20 13.50 -8.11
CA GLY A 102 -10.02 14.59 -7.58
C GLY A 102 -9.73 14.95 -6.11
N PRO A 103 -10.21 16.13 -5.66
CA PRO A 103 -9.84 16.73 -4.37
C PRO A 103 -10.30 15.93 -3.14
N ARG A 104 -11.38 15.13 -3.29
CA ARG A 104 -11.86 14.23 -2.24
C ARG A 104 -10.83 13.14 -1.93
N TYR A 105 -10.21 12.56 -2.95
CA TYR A 105 -9.26 11.46 -2.79
C TYR A 105 -7.90 11.97 -2.32
N ARG A 106 -7.48 13.16 -2.78
CA ARG A 106 -6.34 13.89 -2.20
C ARG A 106 -6.51 14.08 -0.69
N SER A 107 -7.69 14.54 -0.27
CA SER A 107 -7.97 14.74 1.16
C SER A 107 -7.90 13.45 1.97
N ARG A 108 -8.30 12.31 1.39
CA ARG A 108 -8.22 11.00 2.05
C ARG A 108 -6.79 10.48 2.11
N ALA A 109 -6.05 10.54 0.99
CA ALA A 109 -4.65 10.12 0.91
C ALA A 109 -3.74 10.89 1.87
N ARG A 110 -4.08 12.14 2.20
CA ARG A 110 -3.35 12.94 3.21
C ARG A 110 -3.21 12.23 4.56
N TYR A 111 -4.13 11.35 4.93
CA TYR A 111 -4.10 10.61 6.19
C TYR A 111 -3.27 9.33 6.14
N THR A 112 -2.91 8.86 4.94
CA THR A 112 -2.17 7.59 4.75
C THR A 112 -0.81 7.77 4.08
N ILE A 113 -0.50 8.96 3.58
CA ILE A 113 0.80 9.32 3.01
C ILE A 113 1.94 9.66 4.01
N PRO A 114 1.70 9.95 5.31
CA PRO A 114 2.80 10.22 6.26
C PRO A 114 3.96 9.20 6.28
N PRO A 115 3.76 7.88 6.06
CA PRO A 115 4.86 6.91 5.99
C PRO A 115 5.88 7.22 4.90
N LEU A 116 5.52 7.98 3.85
CA LEU A 116 6.44 8.42 2.81
C LEU A 116 7.44 9.49 3.32
N GLN A 117 7.14 10.14 4.44
CA GLN A 117 7.98 11.18 5.02
C GLN A 117 8.86 10.64 6.15
N SER A 118 8.29 9.81 7.04
CA SER A 118 9.01 9.24 8.18
C SER A 118 8.42 7.89 8.62
N LEU A 119 9.26 7.08 9.27
CA LEU A 119 8.81 5.84 9.91
C LEU A 119 7.76 6.09 11.01
N ASP A 120 7.87 7.20 11.74
CA ASP A 120 6.90 7.56 12.79
C ASP A 120 5.51 7.84 12.19
N GLY A 121 5.45 8.36 10.96
CA GLY A 121 4.19 8.56 10.23
C GLY A 121 3.40 7.28 9.97
N ALA A 122 4.06 6.11 9.94
CA ALA A 122 3.39 4.81 9.85
C ALA A 122 2.53 4.49 11.06
N GLN A 123 2.96 4.87 12.25
CA GLN A 123 2.19 4.65 13.48
C GLN A 123 0.93 5.52 13.50
N GLU A 124 1.07 6.78 13.10
CA GLU A 124 -0.05 7.74 13.05
C GLU A 124 -1.13 7.33 12.04
N THR A 125 -0.72 6.66 10.94
CA THR A 125 -1.63 6.22 9.90
C THR A 125 -2.69 5.24 10.44
N SER A 126 -2.32 4.37 11.37
CA SER A 126 -3.23 3.38 11.97
C SER A 126 -4.45 4.01 12.68
N HIS A 127 -4.34 5.25 13.16
CA HIS A 127 -5.45 5.95 13.81
C HIS A 127 -6.60 6.30 12.85
N TYR A 128 -6.38 6.23 11.54
CA TYR A 128 -7.35 6.62 10.52
C TYR A 128 -8.06 5.42 9.87
N ILE A 129 -7.79 4.19 10.30
CA ILE A 129 -8.41 2.97 9.73
C ILE A 129 -9.94 3.08 9.73
N ASP A 130 -10.54 3.30 10.90
CA ASP A 130 -12.01 3.36 11.02
C ASP A 130 -12.62 4.56 10.29
N ALA A 131 -11.92 5.70 10.27
CA ALA A 131 -12.40 6.93 9.65
C ALA A 131 -12.40 6.84 8.12
N LEU A 132 -11.44 6.13 7.54
CA LEU A 132 -11.30 5.96 6.10
C LEU A 132 -12.08 4.74 5.58
N GLY A 133 -12.26 3.70 6.42
CA GLY A 133 -12.95 2.46 6.04
C GLY A 133 -12.33 1.82 4.81
N ASP A 134 -13.14 1.50 3.81
CA ASP A 134 -12.70 0.96 2.51
C ASP A 134 -11.61 1.80 1.82
N ASP A 135 -11.54 3.10 2.11
CA ASP A 135 -10.55 3.98 1.49
C ASP A 135 -9.18 3.93 2.17
N PHE A 136 -9.03 3.27 3.32
CA PHE A 136 -7.75 3.23 4.05
C PHE A 136 -6.65 2.55 3.23
N LEU A 137 -6.86 1.28 2.85
CA LEU A 137 -5.91 0.56 2.00
C LEU A 137 -5.91 1.11 0.58
N ALA A 138 -7.07 1.59 0.08
CA ALA A 138 -7.17 2.11 -1.28
C ALA A 138 -6.32 3.38 -1.43
N SER A 139 -6.24 4.24 -0.42
CA SER A 139 -5.42 5.44 -0.50
C SER A 139 -3.91 5.18 -0.43
N LEU A 140 -3.49 4.04 0.12
CA LEU A 140 -2.11 3.57 -0.03
C LEU A 140 -1.83 3.13 -1.47
N VAL A 141 -2.75 2.42 -2.13
CA VAL A 141 -2.63 2.07 -3.57
C VAL A 141 -2.59 3.34 -4.43
N TRP A 142 -3.43 4.33 -4.16
CA TRP A 142 -3.41 5.62 -4.88
C TRP A 142 -2.07 6.34 -4.70
N THR A 143 -1.47 6.24 -3.51
CA THR A 143 -0.15 6.79 -3.23
C THR A 143 0.91 6.09 -4.07
N VAL A 144 0.91 4.76 -4.12
CA VAL A 144 1.86 4.00 -4.95
C VAL A 144 1.68 4.32 -6.43
N ALA A 145 0.44 4.42 -6.93
CA ALA A 145 0.17 4.82 -8.31
C ALA A 145 0.71 6.23 -8.63
N ALA A 146 0.52 7.19 -7.73
CA ALA A 146 1.08 8.53 -7.89
C ALA A 146 2.61 8.51 -7.94
N LEU A 147 3.26 7.70 -7.09
CA LEU A 147 4.72 7.56 -7.06
C LEU A 147 5.25 6.91 -8.35
N SER A 148 4.62 5.84 -8.82
CA SER A 148 4.95 5.21 -10.12
C SER A 148 4.84 6.21 -11.28
N ALA A 149 3.78 7.02 -11.32
CA ALA A 149 3.62 8.02 -12.37
C ALA A 149 4.66 9.17 -12.29
N LEU A 150 5.09 9.55 -11.08
CA LEU A 150 5.99 10.69 -10.87
C LEU A 150 7.48 10.33 -10.95
N TYR A 151 7.84 9.12 -10.54
CA TYR A 151 9.23 8.72 -10.31
C TYR A 151 9.60 7.37 -10.97
N GLY A 152 8.61 6.59 -11.37
CA GLY A 152 8.79 5.29 -12.01
C GLY A 152 8.59 5.30 -13.53
N ASP A 153 8.45 6.47 -14.17
CA ASP A 153 8.13 6.56 -15.61
C ASP A 153 6.88 5.72 -16.00
N ASP A 154 5.83 5.79 -15.17
CA ASP A 154 4.60 4.98 -15.27
C ASP A 154 4.80 3.46 -15.09
N ASP A 155 5.99 3.01 -14.64
CA ASP A 155 6.23 1.62 -14.26
C ASP A 155 5.50 1.27 -12.95
N THR A 156 4.50 0.41 -13.08
CA THR A 156 3.67 -0.06 -11.97
C THR A 156 4.45 -1.01 -11.03
N GLY A 157 5.52 -1.64 -11.52
CA GLY A 157 6.41 -2.49 -10.75
C GLY A 157 7.52 -1.73 -10.02
N TRP A 158 7.66 -0.42 -10.24
CA TRP A 158 8.74 0.40 -9.70
C TRP A 158 8.88 0.29 -8.17
N ALA A 159 7.78 0.48 -7.43
CA ALA A 159 7.82 0.47 -5.96
C ALA A 159 8.16 -0.92 -5.39
N ARG A 160 7.74 -1.98 -6.10
CA ARG A 160 8.10 -3.37 -5.78
C ARG A 160 9.58 -3.64 -6.07
N ALA A 161 10.09 -3.21 -7.22
CA ALA A 161 11.49 -3.36 -7.57
C ALA A 161 12.42 -2.68 -6.55
N LEU A 162 12.03 -1.49 -6.06
CA LEU A 162 12.73 -0.82 -4.97
C LEU A 162 12.78 -1.66 -3.68
N HIS A 163 11.68 -2.31 -3.33
CA HIS A 163 11.61 -3.17 -2.15
C HIS A 163 12.45 -4.44 -2.32
N ASP A 164 12.40 -5.06 -3.50
CA ASP A 164 13.13 -6.28 -3.83
C ASP A 164 14.66 -6.02 -4.01
N GLY A 165 15.07 -4.76 -4.10
CA GLY A 165 16.47 -4.35 -4.24
C GLY A 165 17.05 -4.58 -5.64
N THR A 166 16.20 -4.55 -6.67
CA THR A 166 16.55 -4.77 -8.08
C THR A 166 16.61 -3.49 -8.90
#